data_AF-A0A8C5DR19-F1
#
_entry.id   AF-A0A8C5DR19-F1
#
_cell.length_a   1.000
_cell.length_b   1.000
_cell.length_c   1.000
_cell.angle_alpha   90.00
_cell.angle_beta   90.00
_cell.angle_gamma   90.00
#
_symmetry.space_group_name_H-M   'P 1'
#
loop_
_entity.id
_entity.type
_entity.pdbx_description
1 polymer ?
#
loop_
_entity_poly.entity_id
_entity_poly.type
_entity_poly.pdbx_seq_one_letter_code
_entity_poly.pdbx_strand_id
1 'polypeptide(L)'
;VSVLLQFVGAADDPRSCRFSQMMEQRLEKVFSEAEIKVFKATSRLFVQMLSVSKATGSPAVTLVYTVRNGTIFLNGTTASNLLGHLSAELVGYFLFYPPLIVAERKLQIYV
;
A
#
# COMPACT_ATOMS: atom_id res chain seq x y z
N VAL A 1 -4.60 -12.86 1.80
CA VAL A 1 -4.83 -11.97 0.63
C VAL A 1 -4.09 -10.67 0.90
N SER A 2 -3.28 -10.18 -0.04
CA SER A 2 -2.40 -9.02 0.13
C SER A 2 -2.68 -7.98 -0.94
N VAL A 3 -2.43 -6.71 -0.65
CA VAL A 3 -2.58 -5.64 -1.65
C VAL A 3 -1.25 -5.43 -2.35
N LEU A 4 -1.30 -5.18 -3.67
CA LEU A 4 -0.12 -4.84 -4.47
C LEU A 4 -0.19 -3.39 -4.91
N LEU A 5 0.89 -2.66 -4.62
CA LEU A 5 1.06 -1.28 -5.03
C LEU A 5 2.37 -1.18 -5.82
N GLN A 6 2.28 -0.63 -7.03
CA GLN A 6 3.44 -0.33 -7.85
C GLN A 6 3.55 1.18 -8.06
N PHE A 7 4.74 1.73 -7.91
CA PHE A 7 5.02 3.14 -8.16
C PHE A 7 6.42 3.29 -8.78
N VAL A 8 6.65 4.46 -9.39
CA VAL A 8 7.99 4.83 -9.86
C VAL A 8 8.75 5.39 -8.66
N GLY A 9 9.83 4.73 -8.25
CA GLY A 9 10.56 5.13 -7.04
C GLY A 9 12.05 4.85 -7.11
N ALA A 10 12.84 5.93 -7.13
CA ALA A 10 14.29 5.94 -6.98
C ALA A 10 14.73 7.23 -6.25
N ALA A 11 15.09 7.09 -4.97
CA ALA A 11 15.90 8.04 -4.18
C ALA A 11 16.49 7.31 -2.95
N ASP A 12 15.64 6.56 -2.23
CA ASP A 12 16.02 5.66 -1.15
C ASP A 12 16.15 4.20 -1.63
N ASP A 13 16.92 3.38 -0.90
CA ASP A 13 17.05 1.95 -1.20
C ASP A 13 15.76 1.20 -0.80
N PRO A 14 15.00 0.65 -1.77
CA PRO A 14 13.71 0.01 -1.50
C PRO A 14 13.83 -1.32 -0.73
N ARG A 15 15.04 -1.89 -0.61
CA ARG A 15 15.31 -3.09 0.18
C ARG A 15 15.63 -2.76 1.64
N SER A 16 15.78 -1.48 1.98
CA SER A 16 16.04 -1.07 3.35
C SER A 16 14.80 -1.21 4.24
N CYS A 17 15.01 -1.61 5.50
CA CYS A 17 13.94 -1.60 6.50
C CYS A 17 13.37 -0.20 6.72
N ARG A 18 14.22 0.83 6.62
CA ARG A 18 13.81 2.23 6.73
C ARG A 18 12.78 2.61 5.67
N PHE A 19 13.00 2.17 4.43
CA PHE A 19 12.04 2.38 3.35
C PHE A 19 10.70 1.70 3.64
N SER A 20 10.73 0.46 4.11
CA SER A 20 9.53 -0.31 4.46
C SER A 20 8.73 0.39 5.56
N GLN A 21 9.37 0.80 6.66
CA GLN A 21 8.73 1.50 7.78
C GLN A 21 8.14 2.85 7.36
N MET A 22 8.88 3.62 6.57
CA MET A 22 8.40 4.91 6.04
C MET A 22 7.16 4.70 5.17
N MET A 23 7.16 3.66 4.35
CA MET A 23 6.04 3.34 3.46
C MET A 23 4.81 2.85 4.23
N GLU A 24 4.99 2.03 5.28
CA GLU A 24 3.92 1.62 6.18
C GLU A 24 3.21 2.83 6.76
N GLN A 25 3.95 3.78 7.34
CA GLN A 25 3.37 5.02 7.90
C GLN A 25 2.61 5.85 6.87
N ARG A 26 3.13 5.96 5.65
CA ARG A 26 2.44 6.69 4.56
C ARG A 26 1.16 5.97 4.15
N LEU A 27 1.20 4.64 4.01
CA LEU A 27 0.03 3.85 3.68
C LEU A 27 -1.03 3.91 4.79
N GLU A 28 -0.65 3.86 6.06
CA GLU A 28 -1.58 4.03 7.19
C GLU A 28 -2.36 5.36 7.07
N LYS A 29 -1.66 6.44 6.72
CA LYS A 29 -2.29 7.74 6.47
C LYS A 29 -3.26 7.68 5.30
N VAL A 30 -2.86 7.07 4.17
CA VAL A 30 -3.73 6.88 3.00
C VAL A 30 -5.00 6.12 3.38
N PHE A 31 -4.87 5.03 4.14
CA PHE A 31 -6.01 4.23 4.57
C PHE A 31 -6.93 4.98 5.53
N SER A 32 -6.38 5.79 6.44
CA SER A 32 -7.17 6.67 7.31
C SER A 32 -7.99 7.67 6.50
N GLU A 33 -7.39 8.30 5.48
CA GLU A 33 -8.09 9.24 4.60
C GLU A 33 -9.17 8.55 3.76
N ALA A 34 -8.90 7.32 3.31
CA ALA A 34 -9.90 6.49 2.63
C ALA A 34 -11.09 6.16 3.53
N GLU A 35 -10.86 5.74 4.79
CA GLU A 35 -11.94 5.46 5.74
C GLU A 35 -12.77 6.70 6.06
N ILE A 36 -12.13 7.86 6.25
CA ILE A 36 -12.83 9.13 6.47
C ILE A 36 -13.72 9.45 5.28
N LYS A 37 -13.21 9.26 4.06
CA LYS A 37 -13.95 9.58 2.83
C LYS A 37 -15.12 8.63 2.57
N VAL A 38 -14.94 7.33 2.83
CA VAL A 38 -15.94 6.29 2.49
C VAL A 38 -16.94 6.07 3.61
N PHE A 39 -16.46 5.95 4.85
CA PHE A 39 -17.26 5.54 6.00
C PHE A 39 -17.50 6.68 7.00
N LYS A 40 -16.90 7.86 6.79
CA LYS A 40 -16.86 8.95 7.79
C LYS A 40 -16.39 8.44 9.16
N ALA A 41 -15.50 7.45 9.14
CA ALA A 41 -14.97 6.78 10.30
C ALA A 41 -13.47 7.05 10.42
N THR A 42 -12.96 6.96 11.64
CA THR A 42 -11.54 7.16 11.96
C THR A 42 -11.04 5.95 12.73
N SER A 43 -10.92 4.81 12.05
CA SER A 43 -10.31 3.62 12.66
C SER A 43 -8.79 3.73 12.58
N ARG A 44 -8.09 3.14 13.54
CA ARG A 44 -6.63 3.08 13.53
C ARG A 44 -6.19 1.86 12.74
N LEU A 45 -6.07 2.02 11.43
CA LEU A 45 -5.55 1.00 10.54
C LEU A 45 -4.03 0.96 10.61
N PHE A 46 -3.49 -0.24 10.80
CA PHE A 46 -2.06 -0.52 10.76
C PHE A 46 -1.71 -1.21 9.45
N VAL A 47 -0.60 -0.80 8.85
CA VAL A 47 -0.10 -1.40 7.62
C VAL A 47 1.17 -2.17 7.95
N GLN A 48 1.25 -3.40 7.44
CA GLN A 48 2.43 -4.23 7.58
C GLN A 48 2.94 -4.62 6.20
N MET A 49 4.18 -4.24 5.92
CA MET A 49 4.88 -4.57 4.70
C MET A 49 5.29 -6.03 4.73
N LEU A 50 4.91 -6.78 3.70
CA LEU A 50 5.28 -8.19 3.55
C LEU A 50 6.49 -8.34 2.63
N SER A 51 6.55 -7.56 1.56
CA SER A 51 7.65 -7.63 0.60
C SER A 51 7.77 -6.32 -0.17
N VAL A 52 9.02 -5.92 -0.41
CA VAL A 52 9.38 -4.84 -1.33
C VAL A 52 10.32 -5.42 -2.38
N SER A 53 9.95 -5.28 -3.65
CA SER A 53 10.78 -5.72 -4.76
C SER A 53 10.88 -4.62 -5.82
N LYS A 54 12.02 -4.53 -6.49
CA LYS A 54 12.24 -3.62 -7.61
C LYS A 54 12.61 -4.45 -8.82
N ALA A 55 11.94 -4.20 -9.94
CA ALA A 55 12.23 -4.90 -11.18
C ALA A 55 13.63 -4.50 -11.70
N THR A 56 14.47 -5.49 -12.00
CA THR A 56 15.80 -5.28 -12.58
C THR A 56 15.67 -4.55 -13.91
N GLY A 57 16.39 -3.43 -14.09
CA GLY A 57 16.31 -2.61 -15.30
C GLY A 57 15.10 -1.67 -15.39
N SER A 58 14.28 -1.56 -14.34
CA SER A 58 13.13 -0.66 -14.29
C SER A 58 13.12 0.19 -13.01
N PRO A 59 12.64 1.45 -13.06
CA PRO A 59 12.44 2.28 -11.87
C PRO A 59 11.19 1.87 -11.07
N ALA A 60 10.46 0.84 -11.49
CA ALA A 60 9.24 0.38 -10.85
C ALA A 60 9.55 -0.44 -9.58
N VAL A 61 8.97 0.01 -8.46
CA VAL A 61 9.00 -0.69 -7.16
C VAL A 61 7.62 -1.28 -6.90
N THR A 62 7.59 -2.54 -6.50
CA THR A 62 6.40 -3.30 -6.13
C THR A 62 6.41 -3.54 -4.63
N LEU A 63 5.33 -3.13 -3.97
CA LEU A 63 5.06 -3.39 -2.57
C LEU A 63 3.96 -4.42 -2.45
N VAL A 64 4.14 -5.33 -1.50
CA VAL A 64 3.12 -6.26 -1.04
C VAL A 64 2.93 -5.99 0.44
N TYR A 65 1.71 -5.67 0.85
CA TYR A 65 1.40 -5.35 2.24
C TYR A 65 0.02 -5.87 2.64
N THR A 66 -0.20 -5.89 3.95
CA THR A 66 -1.47 -6.21 4.61
C THR A 66 -1.90 -5.05 5.48
N VAL A 67 -3.20 -4.89 5.66
CA VAL A 67 -3.79 -3.88 6.52
C VAL A 67 -4.54 -4.58 7.64
N ARG A 68 -4.44 -4.07 8.86
CA ARG A 68 -5.15 -4.61 10.03
C ARG A 68 -5.79 -3.50 10.84
N ASN A 69 -6.95 -3.77 11.42
CA ASN A 69 -7.60 -2.92 12.39
C ASN A 69 -7.46 -3.57 13.78
N GLY A 70 -6.57 -3.03 14.62
CA GLY A 70 -6.19 -3.67 15.88
C GLY A 70 -5.58 -5.06 15.66
N THR A 71 -6.29 -6.11 16.08
CA THR A 71 -5.87 -7.52 15.95
C THR A 71 -6.42 -8.21 14.70
N ILE A 72 -7.34 -7.57 13.97
CA ILE A 72 -8.05 -8.18 12.84
C ILE A 72 -7.43 -7.72 11.53
N PHE A 73 -6.94 -8.65 10.71
CA PHE A 73 -6.48 -8.35 9.36
C PHE A 73 -7.66 -8.07 8.43
N LEU A 74 -7.59 -6.97 7.68
CA LEU A 74 -8.58 -6.64 6.67
C LEU A 74 -8.44 -7.57 5.47
N ASN A 75 -9.58 -7.95 4.88
CA ASN A 75 -9.60 -8.65 3.61
C ASN A 75 -8.96 -7.78 2.52
N GLY A 76 -8.12 -8.38 1.67
CA GLY A 76 -7.45 -7.65 0.60
C GLY A 76 -8.42 -6.93 -0.33
N THR A 77 -9.63 -7.48 -0.56
CA THR A 77 -10.69 -6.82 -1.33
C THR A 77 -11.20 -5.55 -0.63
N THR A 78 -11.40 -5.57 0.69
CA THR A 78 -11.81 -4.39 1.45
C THR A 78 -10.73 -3.31 1.44
N ALA A 79 -9.47 -3.71 1.63
CA ALA A 79 -8.33 -2.79 1.57
C ALA A 79 -8.14 -2.19 0.17
N SER A 80 -8.25 -3.00 -0.88
CA SER A 80 -8.19 -2.52 -2.26
C SER A 80 -9.38 -1.62 -2.61
N ASN A 81 -10.58 -1.92 -2.10
CA ASN A 81 -11.76 -1.07 -2.31
C ASN A 81 -11.60 0.29 -1.63
N LEU A 82 -11.11 0.32 -0.38
CA LEU A 82 -10.77 1.56 0.33
C LEU A 82 -9.81 2.44 -0.47
N LEU A 83 -8.72 1.85 -0.98
CA LEU A 83 -7.78 2.58 -1.84
C LEU A 83 -8.40 3.00 -3.18
N GLY A 84 -9.28 2.19 -3.76
CA GLY A 84 -9.99 2.50 -5.00
C GLY A 84 -10.94 3.71 -4.89
N HIS A 85 -11.36 4.08 -3.69
CA HIS A 85 -12.12 5.32 -3.45
C HIS A 85 -11.26 6.59 -3.42
N LEU A 86 -9.93 6.44 -3.37
CA LEU A 86 -8.98 7.54 -3.53
C LEU A 86 -8.51 7.60 -4.98
N SER A 87 -8.34 8.80 -5.53
CA SER A 87 -7.75 8.94 -6.86
C SER A 87 -6.28 8.53 -6.82
N ALA A 88 -5.76 8.02 -7.94
CA ALA A 88 -4.34 7.69 -8.07
C ALA A 88 -3.44 8.90 -7.73
N GLU A 89 -3.87 10.12 -8.07
CA GLU A 89 -3.17 11.36 -7.73
C GLU A 89 -3.09 11.60 -6.22
N LEU A 90 -4.19 11.39 -5.50
CA LEU A 90 -4.24 11.60 -4.05
C LEU A 90 -3.43 10.52 -3.32
N VAL A 91 -3.52 9.27 -3.77
CA VAL A 91 -2.65 8.18 -3.29
C VAL A 91 -1.19 8.53 -3.52
N GLY A 92 -0.83 9.01 -4.71
CA GLY A 92 0.52 9.44 -5.04
C GLY A 92 1.03 10.61 -4.19
N TYR A 93 0.16 11.57 -3.90
CA TYR A 93 0.45 12.71 -3.03
C TYR A 93 0.87 12.26 -1.62
N PHE A 94 0.12 11.34 -1.01
CA PHE A 94 0.45 10.83 0.32
C PHE A 94 1.66 9.88 0.33
N LEU A 95 1.83 9.11 -0.74
CA LEU A 95 2.98 8.21 -0.87
C LEU A 95 4.28 8.96 -1.24
N PHE A 96 4.17 10.20 -1.74
CA PHE A 96 5.25 10.96 -2.40
C PHE A 96 5.91 10.22 -3.56
N TYR A 97 5.19 9.28 -4.16
CA TYR A 97 5.62 8.55 -5.35
C TYR A 97 4.47 8.47 -6.33
N PRO A 98 4.68 8.75 -7.62
CA PRO A 98 3.64 8.61 -8.63
C PRO A 98 3.25 7.13 -8.76
N PRO A 99 2.01 6.76 -8.42
CA PRO A 99 1.57 5.37 -8.46
C PRO A 99 1.39 4.95 -9.91
N LEU A 100 1.91 3.78 -10.24
CA LEU A 100 1.77 3.13 -11.54
C LEU A 100 0.53 2.23 -11.54
N ILE A 101 0.36 1.43 -10.48
CA ILE A 101 -0.72 0.44 -10.35
C ILE A 101 -1.13 0.32 -8.88
N VAL A 102 -2.43 0.39 -8.61
CA VAL A 102 -3.04 -0.05 -7.35
C VAL A 102 -3.94 -1.24 -7.68
N ALA A 103 -3.56 -2.44 -7.27
CA ALA A 103 -4.31 -3.66 -7.61
C ALA A 103 -4.35 -4.65 -6.45
N GLU A 104 -5.45 -5.40 -6.36
CA GLU A 104 -5.50 -6.57 -5.50
C GLU A 104 -4.57 -7.67 -6.05
N ARG A 105 -3.77 -8.32 -5.20
CA ARG A 105 -3.10 -9.57 -5.57
C ARG A 105 -3.73 -10.68 -4.75
N LYS A 106 -4.56 -11.51 -5.39
CA LYS A 106 -4.76 -12.87 -4.88
C LYS A 106 -3.37 -13.51 -4.84
N LEU A 107 -2.98 -14.00 -3.67
CA LEU A 107 -1.74 -14.75 -3.49
C LEU A 107 -1.89 -16.02 -4.33
N GLN A 108 -1.55 -15.94 -5.62
CA GLN A 108 -1.21 -17.13 -6.39
C GLN A 108 0.21 -17.45 -5.92
N ILE A 109 0.27 -18.22 -4.83
CA ILE A 109 1.44 -19.03 -4.53
C ILE A 109 1.61 -19.87 -5.80
N TYR A 110 2.59 -19.53 -6.63
CA TYR A 110 3.11 -20.48 -7.60
C TYR A 110 3.77 -21.57 -6.75
N VAL A 111 3.03 -22.68 -6.58
CA VAL A 111 3.59 -23.99 -6.22
C VAL A 111 4.28 -24.55 -7.45
#